data_AF-A0A8I5T0V7-F1
#
_entry.id   AF-A0A8I5T0V7-F1
#
_cell.length_a   1.000
_cell.length_b   1.000
_cell.length_c   1.000
_cell.angle_alpha   90.00
_cell.angle_beta   90.00
_cell.angle_gamma   90.00
#
_symmetry.space_group_name_H-M   'P 1'
#
loop_
_entity.id
_entity.type
_entity.pdbx_description
1 polymer ?
#
loop_
_entity_poly.entity_id
_entity_poly.type
_entity_poly.pdbx_seq_one_letter_code
_entity_poly.pdbx_strand_id
1 'polypeptide(L)'
;MSGLSGPPARHGPCLSALLLLFLLGPSLVLAISFHLPINSHKCLCEEIHKDLLVTGTYEISDQSGGTGSLCSHLKITDSAGHIFYYKENATKGKFAFTTEDYDMFEVCFESKGTGRIPDQLVILDMKHGVEVKNYKEIITLKENVILDN
;
A
#
# COMPACT_ATOMS: atom_id res chain seq x y z
N MET A 1 44.98 -56.85 0.77
CA MET A 1 43.72 -56.08 0.58
C MET A 1 43.37 -55.45 1.90
N SER A 2 43.73 -54.18 2.09
CA SER A 2 43.36 -53.42 3.30
C SER A 2 43.15 -51.98 2.84
N GLY A 3 41.88 -51.64 2.59
CA GLY A 3 41.47 -50.28 2.24
C GLY A 3 41.44 -49.39 3.48
N LEU A 4 42.08 -48.23 3.41
CA LEU A 4 41.93 -47.16 4.40
C LEU A 4 40.69 -46.33 4.04
N SER A 5 39.72 -46.30 4.94
CA SER A 5 38.58 -45.38 4.90
C SER A 5 39.00 -44.07 5.58
N GLY A 6 39.02 -42.96 4.83
CA GLY A 6 39.26 -41.61 5.35
C GLY A 6 37.99 -40.98 5.95
N PRO A 7 38.12 -39.95 6.82
CA PRO A 7 36.98 -39.32 7.47
C PRO A 7 36.22 -38.37 6.52
N PRO A 8 34.92 -38.13 6.75
CA PRO A 8 34.12 -37.27 5.89
C PRO A 8 34.47 -35.78 6.10
N ALA A 9 34.73 -35.07 5.01
CA ALA A 9 34.93 -33.63 5.00
C ALA A 9 33.63 -32.89 5.34
N ARG A 10 33.63 -32.13 6.45
CA ARG A 10 32.54 -31.21 6.79
C ARG A 10 32.65 -29.93 5.95
N HIS A 11 31.76 -29.79 4.99
CA HIS A 11 31.62 -28.58 4.18
C HIS A 11 30.84 -27.53 4.97
N GLY A 12 31.52 -26.47 5.42
CA GLY A 12 30.85 -25.29 5.97
C GLY A 12 30.09 -24.53 4.87
N PRO A 13 29.05 -23.75 5.21
CA PRO A 13 28.33 -22.95 4.23
C PRO A 13 29.31 -22.01 3.51
N CYS A 14 29.35 -22.10 2.18
CA CYS A 14 30.24 -21.33 1.32
C CYS A 14 29.92 -19.84 1.48
N LEU A 15 30.92 -19.01 1.82
CA LEU A 15 30.80 -17.54 1.92
C LEU A 15 30.18 -16.90 0.66
N SER A 16 30.32 -17.55 -0.49
CA SER A 16 29.66 -17.17 -1.75
C SER A 16 28.13 -17.24 -1.67
N ALA A 17 27.57 -18.23 -0.98
CA ALA A 17 26.13 -18.37 -0.78
C ALA A 17 25.55 -17.26 0.11
N LEU A 18 26.30 -16.79 1.11
CA LEU A 18 25.90 -15.63 1.93
C LEU A 18 25.90 -14.33 1.12
N LEU A 19 26.85 -14.14 0.20
CA LEU A 19 26.92 -12.96 -0.66
C LEU A 19 25.75 -12.92 -1.67
N LEU A 20 25.36 -14.08 -2.20
CA LEU A 20 24.20 -14.22 -3.08
C LEU A 20 22.87 -13.91 -2.35
N LEU A 21 22.73 -14.28 -1.07
CA LEU A 21 21.55 -13.93 -0.27
C LEU A 21 21.39 -12.42 -0.07
N PHE A 22 22.49 -11.66 0.08
CA PHE A 22 22.44 -10.20 0.21
C PHE A 22 22.06 -9.49 -1.09
N LEU A 23 22.44 -10.03 -2.25
CA LEU A 23 22.07 -9.49 -3.57
C LEU A 23 20.61 -9.78 -3.94
N LEU A 24 20.02 -10.82 -3.34
CA LEU A 24 18.61 -11.21 -3.47
C LEU A 24 17.75 -10.68 -2.31
N GLY A 25 18.25 -9.72 -1.53
CA GLY A 25 17.54 -9.15 -0.40
C GLY A 25 16.13 -8.70 -0.81
N PRO A 26 15.09 -9.02 -0.01
CA PRO A 26 13.72 -8.65 -0.35
C PRO A 26 13.67 -7.14 -0.52
N SER A 27 13.10 -6.68 -1.63
CA SER A 27 12.70 -5.27 -1.75
C SER A 27 11.74 -5.01 -0.58
N LEU A 28 12.18 -4.20 0.39
CA LEU A 28 11.37 -3.82 1.53
C LEU A 28 10.28 -2.87 1.00
N VAL A 29 9.13 -3.44 0.62
CA VAL A 29 7.93 -2.65 0.32
C VAL A 29 7.37 -2.21 1.67
N LEU A 30 7.44 -0.91 1.96
CA LEU A 30 6.79 -0.33 3.14
C LEU A 30 5.32 -0.07 2.81
N ALA A 31 4.45 -1.02 3.14
CA ALA A 31 3.01 -0.79 3.16
C ALA A 31 2.57 -0.42 4.59
N ILE A 32 1.67 0.54 4.70
CA ILE A 32 1.03 0.92 5.96
C ILE A 32 -0.18 0.02 6.16
N SER A 33 -0.33 -0.54 7.37
CA SER A 33 -1.53 -1.30 7.72
C SER A 33 -2.08 -0.84 9.07
N PHE A 34 -3.40 -0.73 9.17
CA PHE A 34 -4.07 -0.33 10.40
C PHE A 34 -5.48 -0.88 10.47
N HIS A 35 -5.96 -1.06 11.70
CA HIS A 35 -7.36 -1.40 11.96
C HIS A 35 -8.25 -0.17 11.88
N LEU A 36 -9.38 -0.29 11.19
CA LEU A 36 -10.41 0.72 11.05
C LEU A 36 -11.70 0.22 11.74
N PRO A 37 -11.99 0.71 12.96
CA PRO A 37 -13.23 0.39 13.66
C PRO A 37 -14.48 0.87 12.91
N ILE A 38 -15.61 0.22 13.16
CA ILE A 38 -16.93 0.66 12.66
C ILE A 38 -17.26 2.07 13.18
N ASN A 39 -17.90 2.90 12.34
CA ASN A 39 -18.29 4.28 12.68
C ASN A 39 -17.11 5.15 13.12
N SER A 40 -15.95 4.93 12.51
CA SER A 40 -14.73 5.68 12.76
C SER A 40 -14.09 6.13 11.46
N HIS A 41 -13.16 7.07 11.55
CA HIS A 41 -12.29 7.43 10.45
C HIS A 41 -10.82 7.49 10.91
N LYS A 42 -9.91 7.22 9.98
CA LYS A 42 -8.46 7.34 10.18
C LYS A 42 -7.84 7.98 8.95
N CYS A 43 -6.95 8.93 9.17
CA CYS A 43 -6.27 9.66 8.12
C CYS A 43 -4.75 9.52 8.27
N LEU A 44 -4.07 9.34 7.14
CA LEU A 44 -2.63 9.53 7.02
C LEU A 44 -2.40 10.94 6.45
N CYS A 45 -1.65 11.78 7.15
CA CYS A 45 -1.28 13.12 6.70
C CYS A 45 0.19 13.13 6.30
N GLU A 46 0.52 13.68 5.13
CA GLU A 46 1.90 13.79 4.65
C GLU A 46 2.19 15.16 4.03
N GLU A 47 3.37 15.71 4.33
CA GLU A 47 3.90 16.90 3.67
C GLU A 47 4.55 16.51 2.34
N ILE A 48 4.13 17.15 1.23
CA ILE A 48 4.67 16.88 -0.09
C ILE A 48 5.10 18.15 -0.83
N HIS A 49 6.10 17.97 -1.68
CA HIS A 49 6.59 19.01 -2.57
C HIS A 49 5.67 19.20 -3.78
N LYS A 50 5.68 20.40 -4.36
CA LYS A 50 4.98 20.71 -5.61
C LYS A 50 5.40 19.82 -6.78
N ASP A 51 4.47 19.59 -7.71
CA ASP A 51 4.64 18.87 -8.97
C ASP A 51 5.06 17.40 -8.80
N LEU A 52 4.73 16.80 -7.66
CA LEU A 52 5.07 15.41 -7.35
C LEU A 52 3.90 14.50 -7.69
N LEU A 53 4.18 13.44 -8.46
CA LEU A 53 3.20 12.37 -8.67
C LEU A 53 3.14 11.50 -7.41
N VAL A 54 1.93 11.34 -6.88
CA VAL A 54 1.60 10.39 -5.84
C VAL A 54 0.76 9.28 -6.46
N THR A 55 1.15 8.03 -6.21
CA THR A 55 0.35 6.86 -6.59
C THR A 55 0.14 5.99 -5.36
N GLY A 56 -0.99 5.33 -5.27
CA GLY A 56 -1.22 4.38 -4.20
C GLY A 56 -2.18 3.26 -4.57
N THR A 57 -2.09 2.18 -3.80
CA THR A 57 -3.04 1.07 -3.83
C THR A 57 -3.56 0.83 -2.43
N TYR A 58 -4.83 0.47 -2.32
CA TYR A 58 -5.45 0.18 -1.04
C TYR A 58 -6.27 -1.09 -1.10
N GLU A 59 -6.37 -1.77 0.04
CA GLU A 59 -7.23 -2.92 0.25
C GLU A 59 -7.83 -2.86 1.66
N ILE A 60 -9.14 -3.03 1.74
CA ILE A 60 -9.93 -3.03 2.97
C ILE A 60 -10.53 -4.42 3.13
N SER A 61 -10.16 -5.10 4.21
CA SER A 61 -10.67 -6.44 4.48
C SER A 61 -12.17 -6.40 4.76
N ASP A 62 -12.95 -7.18 4.02
CA ASP A 62 -14.37 -7.40 4.32
C ASP A 62 -14.50 -8.35 5.51
N GLN A 63 -14.92 -7.82 6.65
CA GLN A 63 -15.19 -8.59 7.86
C GLN A 63 -16.69 -8.71 8.16
N SER A 64 -17.55 -8.22 7.26
CA SER A 64 -19.01 -8.15 7.48
C SER A 64 -19.73 -9.48 7.22
N GLY A 65 -19.06 -10.46 6.61
CA GLY A 65 -19.66 -11.74 6.23
C GLY A 65 -20.90 -11.61 5.34
N GLY A 66 -21.03 -10.49 4.61
CA GLY A 66 -22.16 -10.18 3.73
C GLY A 66 -23.51 -9.90 4.42
N THR A 67 -23.56 -9.88 5.76
CA THR A 67 -24.82 -9.72 6.53
C THR A 67 -24.92 -8.39 7.28
N GLY A 68 -23.83 -7.62 7.36
CA GLY A 68 -23.84 -6.25 7.90
C GLY A 68 -23.87 -5.19 6.80
N SER A 69 -24.62 -4.11 7.02
CA SER A 69 -24.44 -2.87 6.25
C SER A 69 -23.17 -2.18 6.76
N LEU A 70 -22.00 -2.65 6.32
CA LEU A 70 -20.71 -2.02 6.55
C LEU A 70 -20.21 -1.48 5.21
N CYS A 71 -19.99 -0.17 5.14
CA CYS A 71 -19.35 0.47 4.00
C CYS A 71 -18.15 1.29 4.47
N SER A 72 -17.12 1.32 3.62
CA SER A 72 -15.96 2.19 3.82
C SER A 72 -15.89 3.20 2.69
N HIS A 73 -15.51 4.43 2.99
CA HIS A 73 -15.25 5.48 2.03
C HIS A 73 -13.78 5.87 2.10
N LEU A 74 -13.19 6.18 0.95
CA LEU A 74 -11.83 6.72 0.86
C LEU A 74 -11.93 8.14 0.30
N LYS A 75 -11.29 9.10 0.97
CA LYS A 75 -11.17 10.49 0.52
C LYS A 75 -9.73 10.95 0.62
N ILE A 76 -9.24 11.61 -0.42
CA ILE A 76 -7.90 12.23 -0.45
C ILE A 76 -8.06 13.72 -0.71
N THR A 77 -7.53 14.54 0.20
CA THR A 77 -7.68 16.01 0.18
C THR A 77 -6.38 16.72 0.50
N ASP A 78 -6.22 17.95 0.00
CA ASP A 78 -5.19 18.88 0.48
C ASP A 78 -5.67 19.72 1.68
N SER A 79 -4.81 20.62 2.18
CA SER A 79 -5.14 21.49 3.32
C SER A 79 -6.24 22.52 3.00
N ALA A 80 -6.41 22.86 1.72
CA ALA A 80 -7.47 23.75 1.23
C ALA A 80 -8.82 23.02 1.04
N GLY A 81 -8.82 21.69 1.14
CA GLY A 81 -10.00 20.84 0.97
C GLY A 81 -10.30 20.44 -0.47
N HIS A 82 -9.38 20.70 -1.42
CA HIS A 82 -9.51 20.17 -2.78
C HIS A 82 -9.42 18.65 -2.75
N ILE A 83 -10.35 18.00 -3.45
CA ILE A 83 -10.46 16.54 -3.45
C ILE A 83 -9.67 15.99 -4.65
N PHE A 84 -8.59 15.27 -4.39
CA PHE A 84 -7.84 14.56 -5.43
C PHE A 84 -8.49 13.24 -5.83
N TYR A 85 -9.08 12.54 -4.86
CA TYR A 85 -9.72 11.26 -5.07
C TYR A 85 -10.81 11.03 -4.03
N TYR A 86 -11.94 10.48 -4.47
CA TYR A 86 -13.01 10.06 -3.58
C TYR A 86 -13.62 8.78 -4.10
N LYS A 87 -13.75 7.77 -3.24
CA LYS A 87 -14.39 6.51 -3.57
C LYS A 87 -15.39 6.12 -2.49
N GLU A 88 -16.63 5.96 -2.90
CA GLU A 88 -17.68 5.36 -2.08
C GLU A 88 -17.60 3.84 -2.11
N ASN A 89 -17.96 3.19 -1.00
CA ASN A 89 -17.93 1.74 -0.85
C ASN A 89 -16.59 1.14 -1.31
N ALA A 90 -15.51 1.80 -0.90
CA ALA A 90 -14.14 1.42 -1.18
C ALA A 90 -13.85 0.03 -0.60
N THR A 91 -13.31 -0.87 -1.43
CA THR A 91 -12.91 -2.23 -1.03
C THR A 91 -11.46 -2.45 -1.41
N LYS A 92 -11.14 -2.34 -2.70
CA LYS A 92 -9.78 -2.40 -3.22
C LYS A 92 -9.68 -1.50 -4.45
N GLY A 93 -8.55 -0.82 -4.59
CA GLY A 93 -8.37 0.07 -5.73
C GLY A 93 -6.99 0.69 -5.80
N LYS A 94 -6.85 1.59 -6.78
CA LYS A 94 -5.66 2.40 -7.00
C LYS A 94 -6.08 3.85 -7.13
N PHE A 95 -5.17 4.76 -6.79
CA PHE A 95 -5.32 6.19 -7.03
C PHE A 95 -4.01 6.78 -7.53
N ALA A 96 -4.11 7.89 -8.26
CA ALA A 96 -2.96 8.67 -8.69
C ALA A 96 -3.35 10.15 -8.78
N PHE A 97 -2.54 11.03 -8.20
CA PHE A 97 -2.73 12.48 -8.30
C PHE A 97 -1.38 13.18 -8.34
N THR A 98 -1.37 14.43 -8.79
CA THR A 98 -0.17 15.27 -8.83
C THR A 98 -0.43 16.49 -7.96
N THR A 99 0.49 16.79 -7.05
CA THR A 99 0.37 17.98 -6.19
C THR A 99 0.66 19.25 -6.98
N GLU A 100 -0.16 20.28 -6.76
CA GLU A 100 0.00 21.56 -7.47
C GLU A 100 0.84 22.55 -6.67
N ASP A 101 0.94 22.40 -5.35
CA ASP A 101 1.68 23.28 -4.46
C ASP A 101 2.45 22.50 -3.39
N TYR A 102 3.34 23.19 -2.68
CA TYR A 102 4.01 22.67 -1.49
C TYR A 102 2.99 22.68 -0.35
N ASP A 103 2.38 21.54 -0.10
CA ASP A 103 1.28 21.44 0.87
C ASP A 103 1.24 20.05 1.52
N MET A 104 0.38 19.93 2.52
CA MET A 104 0.00 18.68 3.14
C MET A 104 -1.24 18.12 2.47
N PHE A 105 -1.25 16.81 2.23
CA PHE A 105 -2.46 16.07 1.86
C PHE A 105 -2.77 15.01 2.92
N GLU A 106 -4.03 14.62 2.97
CA GLU A 106 -4.51 13.55 3.83
C GLU A 106 -5.21 12.45 3.03
N VAL A 107 -4.97 11.20 3.41
CA VAL A 107 -5.65 10.00 2.90
C VAL A 107 -6.52 9.46 4.02
N CYS A 108 -7.81 9.71 3.95
CA CYS A 108 -8.79 9.37 4.98
C CYS A 108 -9.65 8.17 4.59
N PHE A 109 -9.72 7.18 5.47
CA PHE A 109 -10.67 6.08 5.40
C PHE A 109 -11.73 6.28 6.47
N GLU A 110 -13.01 6.28 6.07
CA GLU A 110 -14.16 6.38 6.97
C GLU A 110 -14.99 5.09 6.85
N SER A 111 -15.33 4.47 7.98
CA SER A 111 -16.19 3.28 8.03
C SER A 111 -17.55 3.65 8.63
N LYS A 112 -18.64 3.21 7.99
CA LYS A 112 -20.01 3.38 8.46
C LYS A 112 -20.72 2.05 8.50
N GLY A 113 -21.45 1.79 9.58
CA GLY A 113 -22.32 0.63 9.62
C GLY A 113 -23.08 0.43 10.91
N THR A 114 -23.86 -0.64 10.94
CA THR A 114 -24.71 -1.00 12.08
C THR A 114 -24.36 -2.38 12.64
N GLY A 115 -24.50 -2.54 13.95
CA GLY A 115 -24.27 -3.80 14.65
C GLY A 115 -22.88 -3.92 15.27
N ARG A 116 -22.52 -5.13 15.67
CA ARG A 116 -21.20 -5.45 16.25
C ARG A 116 -20.38 -6.16 15.19
N ILE A 117 -19.62 -5.38 14.43
CA ILE A 117 -18.75 -5.87 13.36
C ILE A 117 -17.30 -5.67 13.84
N PRO A 118 -16.41 -6.65 13.67
CA PRO A 118 -15.00 -6.49 14.00
C PRO A 118 -14.33 -5.44 13.12
N ASP A 119 -13.22 -4.88 13.60
CA ASP A 119 -12.46 -3.86 12.88
C ASP A 119 -11.99 -4.36 11.51
N GLN A 120 -12.13 -3.52 10.50
CA GLN A 120 -11.59 -3.78 9.16
C GLN A 120 -10.07 -3.60 9.19
N LEU A 121 -9.31 -4.44 8.48
CA LEU A 121 -7.89 -4.18 8.25
C LEU A 121 -7.75 -3.42 6.94
N VAL A 122 -7.15 -2.24 7.00
CA VAL A 122 -6.77 -1.43 5.83
C VAL A 122 -5.29 -1.63 5.57
N ILE A 123 -4.95 -1.89 4.31
CA ILE A 123 -3.59 -1.90 3.79
C ILE A 123 -3.50 -0.79 2.75
N LEU A 124 -2.53 0.11 2.91
CA LEU A 124 -2.26 1.25 2.04
C LEU A 124 -0.79 1.21 1.64
N ASP A 125 -0.54 1.13 0.33
CA ASP A 125 0.81 1.24 -0.26
C ASP A 125 0.84 2.52 -1.10
N MET A 126 1.79 3.41 -0.82
CA MET A 126 1.92 4.72 -1.48
C MET A 126 3.34 4.94 -1.96
N LYS A 127 3.46 5.60 -3.12
CA LYS A 127 4.73 5.93 -3.75
C LYS A 127 4.75 7.37 -4.23
N HIS A 128 5.89 8.01 -4.05
CA HIS A 128 6.15 9.40 -4.40
C HIS A 128 7.19 9.51 -5.52
N GLY A 129 6.91 10.31 -6.55
CA GLY A 129 7.91 10.75 -7.52
C GLY A 129 8.75 9.65 -8.18
N VAL A 130 10.08 9.77 -8.07
CA VAL A 130 11.15 9.03 -8.80
C VAL A 130 11.04 7.50 -8.70
N GLU A 131 10.25 6.98 -7.77
CA GLU A 131 9.96 5.55 -7.65
C GLU A 131 8.98 5.03 -8.72
N VAL A 132 8.23 5.91 -9.39
CA VAL A 132 7.35 5.56 -10.50
C VAL A 132 8.15 5.57 -11.81
N LYS A 133 8.90 4.49 -12.05
CA LYS A 133 9.93 4.40 -13.09
C LYS A 133 9.46 4.47 -14.56
N ASN A 134 8.21 4.82 -14.88
CA ASN A 134 7.73 4.81 -16.27
C ASN A 134 6.56 5.78 -16.56
N TYR A 135 6.82 6.85 -17.32
CA TYR A 135 5.81 7.81 -17.78
C TYR A 135 4.62 7.17 -18.52
N LYS A 136 4.82 6.07 -19.27
CA LYS A 136 3.72 5.36 -19.93
C LYS A 136 2.79 4.68 -18.94
N GLU A 137 3.35 4.11 -17.88
CA GLU A 137 2.59 3.45 -16.82
C GLU A 137 1.76 4.48 -16.03
N ILE A 138 2.29 5.69 -15.83
CA ILE A 138 1.58 6.80 -15.20
C ILE A 138 0.32 7.19 -15.99
N ILE A 139 0.44 7.30 -17.31
CA ILE A 139 -0.70 7.66 -18.17
C ILE A 139 -1.78 6.58 -18.12
N THR A 140 -1.41 5.30 -18.27
CA THR A 140 -2.35 4.19 -18.19
C THR A 140 -2.97 4.05 -16.79
N LEU A 141 -2.22 4.34 -15.72
CA LEU A 141 -2.75 4.36 -14.36
C LEU A 141 -3.77 5.49 -14.18
N LYS A 142 -3.47 6.72 -14.63
CA LYS A 142 -4.43 7.82 -14.56
C LYS A 142 -5.71 7.50 -15.36
N GLU A 143 -5.59 6.92 -16.55
CA GLU A 143 -6.74 6.49 -17.35
C GLU A 143 -7.60 5.43 -16.64
N ASN A 144 -6.98 4.39 -16.08
CA ASN A 144 -7.72 3.34 -15.35
C ASN A 144 -8.39 3.88 -14.08
N VAL A 145 -7.72 4.78 -13.35
CA VAL A 145 -8.29 5.43 -12.15
C VAL A 145 -9.51 6.29 -12.52
N ILE A 146 -9.50 6.95 -13.69
CA ILE A 146 -10.65 7.72 -14.18
C ILE A 146 -11.83 6.80 -14.50
N LEU A 147 -11.60 5.58 -14.97
CA LEU A 147 -12.67 4.62 -15.28
C LEU A 147 -13.28 3.95 -14.04
N ASP A 148 -12.53 3.92 -12.93
CA ASP A 148 -12.95 3.28 -11.68
C ASP A 148 -13.73 4.22 -10.74
N ASN A 149 -13.82 5.52 -11.03
CA ASN A 149 -14.63 6.52 -10.31
C ASN A 149 -15.94 6.83 -11.02
#